data_AF-A0A9D4T510-F1
#
_entry.id   AF-A0A9D4T510-F1
#
_cell.length_a   1.000
_cell.length_b   1.000
_cell.length_c   1.000
_cell.angle_alpha   90.00
_cell.angle_beta   90.00
_cell.angle_gamma   90.00
#
_symmetry.space_group_name_H-M   'P 1'
#
loop_
_entity.id
_entity.type
_entity.pdbx_description
1 polymer ?
#
loop_
_entity_poly.entity_id
_entity_poly.type
_entity_poly.pdbx_seq_one_letter_code
_entity_poly.pdbx_strand_id
1 'polypeptide(L)'
;MGMPCVEGHPTSFADTCSSVVRRGTRGGFDGRSLTPWFSKRGAMFTYEDRSSIAAKVKGCLHVFRSLGEHRFGWALFDIEQELLRAEDCDLELVRPAAHGRIRTARAILDAQGRTARRRRRRR
;
A
#
# COMPACT_ATOMS: atom_id res chain seq x y z
N MET A 1 -22.15 20.12 -17.97
CA MET A 1 -21.56 20.05 -16.61
C MET A 1 -21.62 18.61 -16.17
N GLY A 2 -20.49 18.01 -15.79
CA GLY A 2 -20.49 16.66 -15.19
C GLY A 2 -21.03 16.71 -13.78
N MET A 3 -21.78 15.69 -13.35
CA MET A 3 -22.19 15.58 -11.94
C MET A 3 -20.95 15.49 -11.05
N PRO A 4 -20.95 16.13 -9.86
CA PRO A 4 -19.86 15.97 -8.91
C PRO A 4 -19.79 14.51 -8.46
N CYS A 5 -18.57 14.00 -8.28
CA CYS A 5 -18.37 12.71 -7.64
C CYS A 5 -18.93 12.76 -6.22
N VAL A 6 -19.70 11.74 -5.83
CA VAL A 6 -20.19 11.56 -4.46
C VAL A 6 -19.39 10.43 -3.83
N GLU A 7 -19.01 10.61 -2.57
CA GLU A 7 -18.31 9.57 -1.81
C GLU A 7 -19.21 8.32 -1.70
N GLY A 8 -18.69 7.19 -2.15
CA GLY A 8 -19.37 5.91 -2.11
C GLY A 8 -19.11 5.16 -0.80
N HIS A 9 -19.80 4.04 -0.60
CA HIS A 9 -19.50 3.15 0.52
C HIS A 9 -18.09 2.55 0.36
N PRO A 10 -17.30 2.50 1.46
CA PRO A 10 -15.99 1.89 1.42
C PRO A 10 -16.11 0.40 1.06
N THR A 11 -15.24 -0.06 0.16
CA THR A 11 -15.10 -1.48 -0.19
C THR A 11 -13.91 -2.06 0.55
N SER A 12 -13.98 -3.33 0.92
CA SER A 12 -12.81 -4.02 1.46
C SER A 12 -11.69 -4.08 0.40
N PHE A 13 -10.44 -4.20 0.85
CA PHE A 13 -9.33 -4.40 -0.09
C PHE A 13 -9.54 -5.63 -0.99
N ALA A 14 -10.10 -6.70 -0.43
CA ALA A 14 -10.45 -7.94 -1.13
C ALA A 14 -11.42 -7.71 -2.30
N ASP A 15 -12.52 -7.00 -2.03
CA ASP A 15 -13.54 -6.68 -3.04
C ASP A 15 -12.97 -5.78 -4.14
N THR A 16 -12.03 -4.92 -3.75
CA THR A 16 -11.36 -3.97 -4.63
C THR A 16 -10.38 -4.67 -5.56
N CYS A 17 -9.47 -5.49 -5.04
CA CYS A 17 -8.49 -6.26 -5.82
C CYS A 17 -9.16 -7.26 -6.78
N SER A 18 -10.18 -8.00 -6.32
CA SER A 18 -10.95 -8.91 -7.20
C SER A 18 -11.71 -8.19 -8.33
N SER A 19 -11.98 -6.89 -8.15
CA SER A 19 -12.70 -6.07 -9.13
C SER A 19 -11.83 -5.49 -10.25
N VAL A 20 -10.54 -5.28 -10.00
CA VAL A 20 -9.56 -4.73 -10.97
C VAL A 20 -9.37 -5.66 -12.18
N VAL A 21 -9.32 -6.97 -11.93
CA VAL A 21 -8.96 -8.02 -12.92
C VAL A 21 -10.03 -8.24 -14.01
N ARG A 22 -11.22 -7.65 -13.86
CA ARG A 22 -12.33 -7.87 -14.82
C ARG A 22 -12.24 -6.90 -16.00
N ARG A 23 -12.48 -7.40 -17.23
CA ARG A 23 -12.55 -6.60 -18.47
C ARG A 23 -13.39 -5.33 -18.29
N GLY A 24 -12.94 -4.21 -18.86
CA GLY A 24 -13.64 -2.92 -18.83
C GLY A 24 -13.25 -1.99 -17.67
N THR A 25 -12.18 -2.29 -16.94
CA THR A 25 -11.55 -1.37 -15.98
C THR A 25 -10.54 -0.47 -16.70
N ARG A 26 -10.52 0.82 -16.32
CA ARG A 26 -9.41 1.74 -16.63
C ARG A 26 -8.79 2.14 -15.30
N GLY A 27 -7.47 2.17 -15.23
CA GLY A 27 -6.79 2.53 -14.00
C GLY A 27 -5.50 3.28 -14.24
N GLY A 28 -4.90 3.72 -13.15
CA GLY A 28 -3.65 4.46 -13.13
C GLY A 28 -3.11 4.59 -11.72
N PHE A 29 -2.10 5.43 -11.58
CA PHE A 29 -1.46 5.75 -10.31
C PHE A 29 -1.48 7.26 -10.12
N ASP A 30 -2.01 7.73 -8.99
CA ASP A 30 -1.89 9.14 -8.62
C ASP A 30 -0.54 9.38 -7.95
N GLY A 31 0.33 10.13 -8.62
CA GLY A 31 1.65 10.49 -8.10
C GLY A 31 1.63 11.44 -6.90
N ARG A 32 0.49 12.11 -6.63
CA ARG A 32 0.37 13.02 -5.48
C ARG A 32 0.01 12.26 -4.21
N SER A 33 -1.05 11.46 -4.22
CA SER A 33 -1.44 10.62 -3.09
C SER A 33 -0.59 9.35 -2.95
N LEU A 34 0.18 9.01 -3.98
CA LEU A 34 0.92 7.75 -4.13
C LEU A 34 -0.01 6.54 -4.05
N THR A 35 -1.21 6.62 -4.66
CA THR A 35 -2.20 5.54 -4.63
C THR A 35 -2.61 5.09 -6.03
N PRO A 36 -2.76 3.78 -6.27
CA PRO A 36 -3.45 3.29 -7.46
C PRO A 36 -4.94 3.66 -7.41
N TRP A 37 -5.52 3.77 -8.60
CA TRP A 37 -6.95 3.94 -8.78
C TRP A 37 -7.43 3.17 -10.00
N PHE A 38 -8.71 2.79 -9.98
CA PHE A 38 -9.40 2.33 -11.18
C PHE A 38 -10.84 2.82 -11.20
N SER A 39 -11.41 2.92 -12.40
CA SER A 39 -12.82 3.19 -12.62
C SER A 39 -13.53 1.96 -13.16
N LYS A 40 -14.74 1.70 -12.65
CA LYS A 40 -15.62 0.61 -13.09
C LYS A 40 -17.08 1.01 -12.92
N ARG A 41 -17.88 0.87 -13.97
CA ARG A 41 -19.34 1.16 -13.96
C ARG A 41 -19.70 2.54 -13.40
N GLY A 42 -18.93 3.57 -13.78
CA GLY A 42 -19.17 4.95 -13.32
C GLY A 42 -18.72 5.25 -11.88
N ALA A 43 -18.15 4.28 -11.17
CA ALA A 43 -17.52 4.48 -9.87
C ALA A 43 -15.99 4.51 -10.00
N MET A 44 -15.34 5.31 -9.15
CA MET A 44 -13.88 5.35 -8.99
C MET A 44 -13.50 4.70 -7.67
N PHE A 45 -12.49 3.84 -7.71
CA PHE A 45 -11.97 3.11 -6.57
C PHE A 45 -10.51 3.50 -6.39
N THR A 46 -10.14 3.87 -5.17
CA THR A 46 -8.76 4.12 -4.74
C THR A 46 -8.41 3.10 -3.68
N TYR A 47 -7.21 2.54 -3.71
CA TYR A 47 -6.80 1.48 -2.80
C TYR A 47 -5.31 1.52 -2.51
N GLU A 48 -4.87 0.68 -1.57
CA GLU A 48 -3.46 0.49 -1.26
C GLU A 48 -2.98 -0.88 -1.72
N ASP A 49 -1.94 -0.91 -2.56
CA ASP A 49 -1.21 -2.11 -2.92
C ASP A 49 0.19 -2.14 -2.27
N ARG A 50 1.00 -3.14 -2.59
CA ARG A 50 2.36 -3.24 -2.03
C ARG A 50 3.26 -2.08 -2.44
N SER A 51 3.13 -1.60 -3.67
CA SER A 51 3.94 -0.53 -4.23
C SER A 51 3.58 0.83 -3.61
N SER A 52 2.29 1.12 -3.45
CA SER A 52 1.79 2.33 -2.79
C SER A 52 2.25 2.37 -1.33
N ILE A 53 2.10 1.27 -0.60
CA ILE A 53 2.56 1.15 0.79
C ILE A 53 4.08 1.32 0.87
N ALA A 54 4.85 0.70 -0.03
CA ALA A 54 6.30 0.86 -0.05
C ALA A 54 6.71 2.32 -0.30
N ALA A 55 6.05 3.01 -1.23
CA ALA A 55 6.31 4.41 -1.54
C ALA A 55 6.00 5.31 -0.33
N LYS A 56 4.84 5.10 0.31
CA LYS A 56 4.41 5.86 1.49
C LYS A 56 5.32 5.65 2.69
N VAL A 57 5.69 4.40 2.99
CA VAL A 57 6.61 4.09 4.09
C VAL A 57 7.98 4.75 3.86
N LYS A 58 8.52 4.68 2.64
CA LYS A 58 9.78 5.36 2.30
C LYS A 58 9.67 6.88 2.39
N GLY A 59 8.56 7.46 1.93
CA GLY A 59 8.26 8.88 2.02
C GLY A 59 8.21 9.36 3.48
N CYS A 60 7.42 8.69 4.33
CA CYS A 60 7.36 8.98 5.75
C CYS A 60 8.73 8.88 6.42
N LEU A 61 9.49 7.82 6.14
CA LEU A 61 10.85 7.66 6.65
C LEU A 61 11.80 8.79 6.24
N HIS A 62 11.67 9.29 5.01
CA HIS A 62 12.46 10.43 4.54
C HIS A 62 12.14 11.70 5.34
N VAL A 63 10.84 11.97 5.55
CA VAL A 63 10.37 13.12 6.33
C VAL A 63 10.82 13.02 7.80
N PHE A 64 10.63 11.87 8.45
CA PHE A 64 11.09 11.70 9.83
C PHE A 64 12.59 11.92 9.98
N ARG A 65 13.38 11.46 8.99
CA ARG A 65 14.83 11.69 8.99
C ARG A 65 15.22 13.15 8.83
N SER A 66 14.56 13.90 7.95
CA SER A 66 14.86 15.32 7.80
C SER A 66 14.50 16.10 9.06
N LEU A 67 13.55 15.61 9.85
CA LEU A 67 13.16 16.18 11.15
C LEU A 67 14.02 15.69 12.33
N GLY A 68 15.00 14.81 12.11
CA GLY A 68 15.81 14.23 13.19
C GLY A 68 15.06 13.21 14.06
N GLU A 69 13.84 12.82 13.65
CA GLU A 69 13.04 11.82 14.36
C GLU A 69 13.54 10.40 14.10
N HIS A 70 13.58 9.62 15.17
CA HIS A 70 14.11 8.25 15.15
C HIS A 70 13.10 7.21 15.64
N ARG A 71 11.94 7.67 16.12
CA ARG A 71 10.82 6.83 16.51
C ARG A 71 9.75 6.94 15.44
N PHE A 72 9.58 5.88 14.69
CA PHE A 72 8.53 5.77 13.70
C PHE A 72 7.94 4.36 13.77
N GLY A 73 6.65 4.27 13.50
CA GLY A 73 5.91 3.02 13.46
C GLY A 73 4.97 3.02 12.28
N TRP A 74 4.38 1.87 12.02
CA TRP A 74 3.31 1.73 11.06
C TRP A 74 2.18 0.98 11.74
N ALA A 75 0.96 1.47 11.58
CA ALA A 75 -0.25 0.80 12.03
C ALA A 75 -1.08 0.45 10.80
N LEU A 76 -1.67 -0.74 10.82
CA LEU A 76 -2.71 -1.09 9.87
C LEU A 76 -4.05 -0.98 10.60
N PHE A 77 -5.01 -0.31 9.98
CA PHE A 77 -6.41 -0.40 10.37
C PHE A 77 -6.98 -1.69 9.80
N ASP A 78 -7.51 -2.53 10.68
CA ASP A 78 -8.19 -3.78 10.34
C ASP A 78 -7.29 -4.86 9.68
N ILE A 79 -6.74 -5.76 10.50
CA ILE A 79 -5.89 -6.87 10.03
C ILE A 79 -6.68 -7.93 9.25
N GLU A 80 -8.01 -7.97 9.41
CA GLU A 80 -8.85 -8.90 8.65
C GLU A 80 -8.92 -8.46 7.19
N GLN A 81 -8.83 -7.15 6.92
CA GLN A 81 -8.70 -6.60 5.56
C GLN A 81 -7.29 -6.74 4.96
N GLU A 82 -6.34 -7.28 5.71
CA GLU A 82 -5.00 -7.67 5.23
C GLU A 82 -4.93 -9.14 4.84
N LEU A 83 -5.92 -9.95 5.25
CA LEU A 83 -5.98 -11.36 4.92
C LEU A 83 -6.64 -11.53 3.56
N LEU A 84 -5.84 -11.86 2.53
CA LEU A 84 -6.23 -12.81 1.47
C LEU A 84 -5.00 -13.38 0.74
N ARG A 85 -5.20 -14.51 0.05
CA ARG A 85 -4.18 -15.32 -0.65
C ARG A 85 -4.39 -15.17 -2.16
N ALA A 86 -3.44 -15.32 -3.07
CA ALA A 86 -2.00 -15.53 -2.97
C ALA A 86 -1.24 -14.62 -3.94
N GLU A 87 -1.78 -13.46 -4.32
CA GLU A 87 -1.20 -12.62 -5.39
C GLU A 87 -1.47 -11.11 -5.18
N ASP A 88 -2.57 -10.74 -4.50
CA ASP A 88 -3.05 -9.41 -4.04
C ASP A 88 -2.91 -8.17 -4.96
N CYS A 89 -2.27 -8.26 -6.13
CA CYS A 89 -2.89 -8.17 -7.45
C CYS A 89 -1.86 -7.99 -8.61
N ASP A 90 -0.71 -8.69 -8.59
CA ASP A 90 0.12 -8.97 -9.80
C ASP A 90 0.46 -10.48 -9.81
N LEU A 91 -0.13 -11.23 -10.73
CA LEU A 91 -0.36 -12.68 -10.68
C LEU A 91 0.79 -13.55 -11.26
N GLU A 92 1.35 -14.49 -10.47
CA GLU A 92 1.71 -15.87 -10.86
C GLU A 92 1.59 -16.81 -9.64
N LEU A 93 0.81 -17.90 -9.80
CA LEU A 93 0.42 -18.89 -8.77
C LEU A 93 1.63 -19.68 -8.21
N VAL A 94 2.37 -19.14 -7.23
CA VAL A 94 3.33 -19.94 -6.44
C VAL A 94 3.30 -19.57 -4.94
N ARG A 95 2.50 -20.35 -4.20
CA ARG A 95 2.41 -20.50 -2.73
C ARG A 95 1.93 -19.28 -1.89
N PRO A 96 1.03 -19.48 -0.90
CA PRO A 96 0.48 -18.40 -0.10
C PRO A 96 1.52 -17.74 0.82
N ALA A 97 1.69 -16.42 0.71
CA ALA A 97 2.39 -15.62 1.72
C ALA A 97 1.40 -14.68 2.42
N ALA A 98 1.03 -15.00 3.66
CA ALA A 98 0.07 -14.20 4.44
C ALA A 98 0.59 -12.76 4.68
N HIS A 99 -0.27 -11.74 4.52
CA HIS A 99 -0.03 -10.32 4.89
C HIS A 99 1.01 -9.55 4.04
N GLY A 100 0.81 -9.47 2.73
CA GLY A 100 1.77 -8.90 1.77
C GLY A 100 2.11 -7.40 1.98
N ARG A 101 1.13 -6.55 2.34
CA ARG A 101 1.35 -5.10 2.52
C ARG A 101 2.03 -4.81 3.85
N ILE A 102 1.58 -5.43 4.94
CA ILE A 102 2.24 -5.31 6.26
C ILE A 102 3.68 -5.83 6.18
N ARG A 103 3.91 -6.98 5.53
CA ARG A 103 5.28 -7.51 5.36
C ARG A 103 6.16 -6.56 4.57
N THR A 104 5.61 -5.89 3.55
CA THR A 104 6.33 -4.87 2.78
C THR A 104 6.73 -3.69 3.66
N ALA A 105 5.79 -3.15 4.45
CA ALA A 105 6.10 -2.10 5.42
C ALA A 105 7.17 -2.55 6.42
N ARG A 106 6.98 -3.70 7.07
CA ARG A 106 7.93 -4.28 8.04
C ARG A 106 9.33 -4.45 7.46
N ALA A 107 9.46 -5.00 6.26
CA ALA A 107 10.76 -5.21 5.62
C ALA A 107 11.53 -3.90 5.43
N ILE A 108 10.83 -2.82 5.04
CA ILE A 108 11.45 -1.49 4.89
C ILE A 108 11.91 -0.95 6.25
N LEU A 109 11.07 -1.04 7.27
CA LEU A 109 11.40 -0.56 8.63
C LEU A 109 12.59 -1.33 9.23
N ASP A 110 12.61 -2.66 9.08
CA ASP A 110 13.70 -3.53 9.55
C ASP A 110 15.03 -3.23 8.85
N ALA A 111 15.00 -2.93 7.54
CA ALA A 111 16.19 -2.53 6.80
C ALA A 111 16.77 -1.21 7.30
N GLN A 112 15.91 -0.26 7.74
CA GLN A 112 16.39 0.97 8.38
C GLN A 112 17.02 0.69 9.74
N GLY A 113 16.39 -0.14 10.58
CA GLY A 113 16.93 -0.51 11.89
C GLY A 113 18.31 -1.17 11.80
N ARG A 114 18.51 -2.05 10.81
CA ARG A 114 19.83 -2.67 10.55
C ARG A 114 20.89 -1.67 10.12
N THR A 115 20.54 -0.73 9.24
CA THR A 115 21.46 0.32 8.78
C THR A 115 21.91 1.23 9.93
N ALA A 116 20.98 1.61 10.82
CA ALA A 116 21.29 2.42 11.99
C ALA A 116 22.25 1.69 12.96
N ARG A 117 22.01 0.39 13.23
CA ARG A 117 22.89 -0.42 14.09
C ARG A 117 24.30 -0.57 13.50
N ARG A 118 24.45 -0.77 12.19
CA ARG A 118 25.77 -0.86 11.53
C ARG A 118 26.59 0.43 11.65
N ARG A 119 25.95 1.60 11.53
CA ARG A 119 26.64 2.90 11.68
C ARG A 119 27.15 3.11 13.11
N ARG A 120 26.40 2.69 14.13
CA ARG A 120 26.82 2.79 15.53
C ARG A 120 28.03 1.90 15.87
N ARG A 121 28.19 0.75 15.21
CA ARG A 121 29.33 -0.16 15.44
C ARG A 121 30.63 0.27 14.75
N ARG A 122 30.57 1.25 13.84
CA ARG A 122 31.74 1.77 13.10
C ARG A 122 32.23 3.12 13.62
N ARG A 123 31.57 3.67 14.64
CA ARG A 123 31.99 4.84 15.40
C ARG A 123 32.50 4.36 16.74
#